data_AF-A0A7J8FNA6-F1
#
_entry.id   AF-A0A7J8FNA6-F1
#
_cell.length_a   1.000
_cell.length_b   1.000
_cell.length_c   1.000
_cell.angle_alpha   90.00
_cell.angle_beta   90.00
_cell.angle_gamma   90.00
#
_symmetry.space_group_name_H-M   'P 1'
#
loop_
_entity.id
_entity.type
_entity.pdbx_description
1 polymer ?
#
loop_
_entity_poly.entity_id
_entity_poly.type
_entity_poly.pdbx_seq_one_letter_code
_entity_poly.pdbx_strand_id
1 'polypeptide(L)'
;MALLSGGGQAQYVTVPEGLLLPIPAGLTLPQAAAIPEAWLTAFQLLYLLGNVQAGDSVLIHAGSSGVGTAAIQLTQMAGAIPLVTAGSQHKLQMAEKLGAAAGFNYKEEDFSEATLKFTKGKQQLMQLSRNFRDD
;
A
#
# COMPACT_ATOMS: atom_id res chain seq x y z
N MET A 1 10.87 16.61 -4.64
CA MET A 1 9.70 16.20 -3.82
C MET A 1 10.17 15.79 -2.44
N ALA A 2 9.29 15.78 -1.43
CA ALA A 2 9.68 15.48 -0.05
C ALA A 2 8.50 14.89 0.74
N LEU A 3 8.81 14.19 1.82
CA LEU A 3 7.85 13.83 2.88
C LEU A 3 8.19 14.64 4.14
N LEU A 4 7.18 15.31 4.70
CA LEU A 4 7.34 16.26 5.80
C LEU A 4 6.45 15.86 6.97
N SER A 5 6.92 16.11 8.20
CA SER A 5 6.11 15.94 9.41
C SER A 5 5.00 17.00 9.55
N GLY A 6 5.06 18.09 8.77
CA GLY A 6 4.06 19.15 8.76
C GLY A 6 4.45 20.32 7.83
N GLY A 7 3.57 21.33 7.73
CA GLY A 7 3.84 22.57 6.99
C GLY A 7 3.71 22.50 5.46
N GLY A 8 3.39 21.32 4.89
CA GLY A 8 3.29 21.14 3.44
C GLY A 8 2.05 21.76 2.77
N GLN A 9 1.02 22.11 3.55
CA GLN A 9 -0.16 22.86 3.06
C GLN A 9 0.12 24.37 3.08
N ALA A 10 1.18 24.78 2.39
CA ALA A 10 1.65 26.16 2.33
C ALA A 10 2.29 26.46 0.96
N GLN A 11 2.42 27.74 0.61
CA GLN A 11 3.11 28.14 -0.62
C GLN A 11 4.62 27.85 -0.57
N TYR A 12 5.22 27.88 0.62
CA TYR A 12 6.63 27.62 0.87
C TYR A 12 6.80 26.85 2.18
N VAL A 13 7.81 25.98 2.22
CA VAL A 13 8.17 25.20 3.41
C VAL A 13 9.68 24.94 3.40
N THR A 14 10.31 24.97 4.58
CA THR A 14 11.71 24.58 4.74
C THR A 14 11.82 23.06 4.94
N VAL A 15 12.78 22.43 4.28
CA VAL A 15 12.94 20.98 4.28
C VAL A 15 14.41 20.63 4.49
N PRO A 16 14.75 19.74 5.44
CA PRO A 16 16.09 19.17 5.54
C PRO A 16 16.50 18.48 4.23
N GLU A 17 17.71 18.74 3.75
CA GLU A 17 18.20 18.20 2.46
C GLU A 17 18.07 16.69 2.36
N GLY A 18 18.36 15.95 3.44
CA GLY A 18 18.25 14.48 3.48
C GLY A 18 16.83 13.92 3.30
N LEU A 19 15.79 14.76 3.33
CA LEU A 19 14.39 14.38 3.06
C LEU A 19 13.95 14.73 1.63
N LEU A 20 14.84 15.28 0.81
CA LEU A 20 14.57 15.62 -0.58
C LEU A 20 14.80 14.42 -1.49
N LEU A 21 13.83 14.21 -2.38
CA LEU A 21 13.89 13.23 -3.47
C LEU A 21 13.82 14.01 -4.81
N PRO A 22 14.68 13.69 -5.79
CA PRO A 22 14.57 14.29 -7.12
C PRO A 22 13.24 13.90 -7.75
N ILE A 23 12.67 14.79 -8.57
CA ILE A 23 11.47 14.46 -9.34
C ILE A 23 11.90 13.64 -10.55
N PRO A 24 11.38 12.41 -10.74
CA PRO A 24 11.69 11.59 -11.91
C PRO A 24 11.33 12.30 -13.22
N ALA A 25 12.14 12.08 -14.26
CA ALA A 25 11.85 12.60 -15.59
C ALA A 25 10.49 12.10 -16.09
N GLY A 26 9.70 13.01 -16.69
CA GLY A 26 8.38 12.70 -17.24
C GLY A 26 7.23 12.81 -16.24
N LEU A 27 7.48 13.11 -14.96
CA LEU A 27 6.42 13.39 -13.99
C LEU A 27 6.16 14.90 -13.85
N THR A 28 4.88 15.26 -13.84
CA THR A 28 4.43 16.59 -13.41
C THR A 28 4.58 16.76 -11.90
N LEU A 29 4.60 18.01 -11.42
CA LEU A 29 4.66 18.31 -9.99
C LEU A 29 3.53 17.63 -9.18
N PRO A 30 2.24 17.66 -9.60
CA PRO A 30 1.18 16.95 -8.86
C PRO A 30 1.36 15.43 -8.82
N GLN A 31 1.82 14.82 -9.92
CA GLN A 31 2.10 13.38 -9.95
C GLN A 31 3.25 13.02 -9.00
N ALA A 32 4.32 13.81 -9.03
CA ALA A 32 5.46 13.62 -8.12
C ALA A 32 5.05 13.81 -6.65
N ALA A 33 4.17 14.78 -6.35
CA ALA A 33 3.71 15.04 -4.98
C ALA A 33 2.90 13.88 -4.37
N ALA A 34 2.24 13.04 -5.20
CA ALA A 34 1.44 11.91 -4.73
C ALA A 34 2.28 10.69 -4.28
N ILE A 35 3.61 10.69 -4.54
CA ILE A 35 4.47 9.53 -4.34
C ILE A 35 4.98 9.38 -2.90
N PRO A 36 5.61 10.40 -2.27
CA PRO A 36 6.42 10.19 -1.07
C PRO A 36 5.67 9.54 0.09
N GLU A 37 4.53 10.10 0.48
CA GLU A 37 3.70 9.59 1.59
C GLU A 37 3.26 8.14 1.36
N ALA A 38 2.66 7.88 0.19
CA ALA A 38 2.07 6.59 -0.13
C ALA A 38 3.12 5.48 -0.23
N TRP A 39 4.22 5.75 -0.94
CA TRP A 39 5.22 4.75 -1.26
C TRP A 39 6.17 4.50 -0.09
N LEU A 40 6.61 5.53 0.63
CA LEU A 40 7.48 5.34 1.79
C LEU A 40 6.74 4.61 2.92
N THR A 41 5.46 4.92 3.14
CA THR A 41 4.63 4.19 4.12
C THR A 41 4.48 2.72 3.72
N ALA A 42 4.09 2.44 2.48
CA ALA A 42 3.96 1.06 2.01
C ALA A 42 5.29 0.30 2.07
N PHE A 43 6.40 0.95 1.69
CA PHE A 43 7.73 0.35 1.72
C PHE A 43 8.16 0.02 3.15
N GLN A 44 8.01 0.96 4.09
CA GLN A 44 8.36 0.73 5.49
C GLN A 44 7.55 -0.44 6.07
N LEU A 45 6.25 -0.49 5.81
CA LEU A 45 5.41 -1.57 6.30
C LEU A 45 5.84 -2.91 5.70
N LEU A 46 6.00 -3.02 4.38
CA LEU A 46 6.26 -4.31 3.72
C LEU A 46 7.69 -4.82 3.93
N TYR A 47 8.70 -3.95 3.74
CA TYR A 47 10.10 -4.37 3.68
C TYR A 47 10.82 -4.22 5.02
N LEU A 48 10.56 -3.13 5.76
CA LEU A 48 11.31 -2.85 6.99
C LEU A 48 10.66 -3.50 8.22
N LEU A 49 9.33 -3.46 8.32
CA LEU A 49 8.60 -3.99 9.47
C LEU A 49 8.05 -5.39 9.21
N GLY A 50 7.51 -5.62 8.01
CA GLY A 50 6.85 -6.87 7.63
C GLY A 50 7.79 -7.96 7.14
N ASN A 51 8.98 -7.58 6.67
CA ASN A 51 9.95 -8.48 6.06
C ASN A 51 9.33 -9.44 5.03
N VAL A 52 8.45 -8.92 4.17
CA VAL A 52 7.72 -9.71 3.16
C VAL A 52 8.69 -10.41 2.22
N GLN A 53 8.49 -11.71 2.03
CA GLN A 53 9.29 -12.57 1.17
C GLN A 53 8.48 -13.04 -0.05
N ALA A 54 9.20 -13.52 -1.06
CA ALA A 54 8.58 -14.13 -2.23
C ALA A 54 7.69 -15.32 -1.83
N GLY A 55 6.48 -15.38 -2.37
CA GLY A 55 5.47 -16.40 -2.05
C GLY A 55 4.59 -16.07 -0.84
N ASP A 56 4.90 -15.05 -0.04
CA ASP A 56 4.01 -14.59 1.03
C ASP A 56 2.69 -14.06 0.48
N SER A 57 1.61 -14.19 1.25
CA SER A 57 0.34 -13.53 0.93
C SER A 57 0.17 -12.29 1.81
N VAL A 58 -0.17 -11.16 1.21
CA VAL A 58 -0.29 -9.87 1.91
C VAL A 58 -1.70 -9.35 1.73
N LEU A 59 -2.43 -9.14 2.84
CA LEU A 59 -3.75 -8.51 2.80
C LEU A 59 -3.62 -6.99 2.99
N ILE A 60 -4.02 -6.27 1.95
CA ILE A 60 -3.96 -4.82 1.85
C ILE A 60 -5.38 -4.26 1.96
N HIS A 61 -5.69 -3.64 3.09
CA HIS A 61 -6.95 -2.95 3.25
C HIS A 61 -6.99 -1.63 2.46
N ALA A 62 -8.19 -1.28 2.00
CA ALA A 62 -8.41 -0.10 1.17
C ALA A 62 -7.46 -0.06 -0.04
N GLY A 63 -7.43 -1.16 -0.82
CA GLY A 63 -6.45 -1.38 -1.90
C GLY A 63 -6.39 -0.29 -2.98
N SER A 64 -7.46 0.51 -3.14
CA SER A 64 -7.50 1.63 -4.10
C SER A 64 -7.17 3.00 -3.47
N SER A 65 -6.68 3.04 -2.23
CA SER A 65 -6.13 4.25 -1.59
C SER A 65 -4.70 4.51 -2.06
N GLY A 66 -4.12 5.69 -1.79
CA GLY A 66 -2.74 5.99 -2.18
C GLY A 66 -1.71 4.97 -1.66
N VAL A 67 -1.76 4.65 -0.36
CA VAL A 67 -0.89 3.62 0.24
C VAL A 67 -1.24 2.23 -0.31
N GLY A 68 -2.53 1.93 -0.47
CA GLY A 68 -2.98 0.63 -0.99
C GLY A 68 -2.46 0.34 -2.40
N THR A 69 -2.53 1.32 -3.30
CA THR A 69 -2.05 1.17 -4.67
C THR A 69 -0.52 1.02 -4.74
N ALA A 70 0.22 1.71 -3.87
CA ALA A 70 1.66 1.52 -3.73
C ALA A 70 1.99 0.13 -3.15
N ALA A 71 1.27 -0.31 -2.12
CA ALA A 71 1.48 -1.60 -1.47
C ALA A 71 1.24 -2.78 -2.40
N ILE A 72 0.23 -2.73 -3.28
CA ILE A 72 -0.03 -3.80 -4.26
C ILE A 72 1.19 -4.00 -5.15
N GLN A 73 1.70 -2.92 -5.75
CA GLN A 73 2.84 -2.95 -6.66
C GLN A 73 4.12 -3.40 -5.95
N LEU A 74 4.38 -2.86 -4.76
CA LEU A 74 5.53 -3.25 -3.95
C LEU A 74 5.47 -4.71 -3.50
N THR A 75 4.29 -5.24 -3.21
CA THR A 75 4.10 -6.67 -2.88
C THR A 75 4.43 -7.55 -4.09
N GLN A 76 3.97 -7.18 -5.29
CA GLN A 76 4.35 -7.90 -6.51
C GLN A 76 5.86 -7.86 -6.76
N MET A 77 6.50 -6.70 -6.57
CA MET A 77 7.95 -6.55 -6.73
C MET A 77 8.75 -7.43 -5.77
N ALA A 78 8.21 -7.73 -4.58
CA ALA A 78 8.81 -8.67 -3.63
C ALA A 78 8.60 -10.15 -4.03
N GLY A 79 7.86 -10.43 -5.11
CA GLY A 79 7.45 -11.79 -5.49
C GLY A 79 6.35 -12.36 -4.59
N ALA A 80 5.70 -11.52 -3.79
CA ALA A 80 4.58 -11.88 -2.92
C ALA A 80 3.23 -11.73 -3.63
N ILE A 81 2.16 -12.13 -2.96
CA ILE A 81 0.81 -12.25 -3.51
C ILE A 81 -0.11 -11.21 -2.84
N PRO A 82 -0.40 -10.08 -3.50
CA PRO A 82 -1.26 -9.04 -2.93
C PRO A 82 -2.74 -9.43 -3.02
N LEU A 83 -3.41 -9.43 -1.87
CA LEU A 83 -4.86 -9.55 -1.72
C LEU A 83 -5.39 -8.22 -1.21
N VAL A 84 -6.56 -7.79 -1.66
CA VAL A 84 -7.06 -6.45 -1.30
C VAL A 84 -8.48 -6.49 -0.76
N THR A 85 -8.81 -5.50 0.08
CA THR A 85 -10.22 -5.16 0.35
C THR A 85 -10.56 -3.78 -0.18
N ALA A 86 -11.77 -3.61 -0.70
CA ALA A 86 -12.32 -2.31 -1.06
C ALA A 86 -13.86 -2.29 -0.95
N GLY A 87 -14.45 -1.10 -0.91
CA GLY A 87 -15.89 -0.94 -0.67
C GLY A 87 -16.75 -0.81 -1.93
N SER A 88 -16.22 -1.17 -3.10
CA SER A 88 -16.97 -1.23 -4.38
C SER A 88 -16.23 -2.05 -5.45
N GLN A 89 -16.98 -2.62 -6.38
CA GLN A 89 -16.42 -3.42 -7.47
C GLN A 89 -15.45 -2.64 -8.38
N HIS A 90 -15.77 -1.38 -8.69
CA HIS A 90 -14.88 -0.51 -9.48
C HIS A 90 -13.50 -0.35 -8.82
N LYS A 91 -13.47 -0.21 -7.49
CA LYS A 91 -12.21 -0.10 -6.73
C LYS A 91 -11.41 -1.40 -6.80
N LEU A 92 -12.07 -2.56 -6.71
CA LEU A 92 -11.41 -3.85 -6.86
C LEU A 92 -10.82 -4.04 -8.26
N GLN A 93 -11.54 -3.66 -9.31
CA GLN A 93 -11.04 -3.70 -10.69
C GLN A 93 -9.82 -2.80 -10.89
N MET A 94 -9.77 -1.63 -10.23
CA MET A 94 -8.57 -0.78 -10.25
C MET A 94 -7.40 -1.46 -9.56
N ALA A 95 -7.62 -2.12 -8.42
CA ALA A 95 -6.58 -2.84 -7.71
C ALA A 95 -6.05 -4.05 -8.49
N GLU A 96 -6.93 -4.77 -9.18
CA GLU A 96 -6.57 -5.87 -10.08
C GLU A 96 -5.64 -5.40 -11.20
N LYS A 97 -5.96 -4.26 -11.84
CA LYS A 97 -5.09 -3.64 -12.86
C LYS A 97 -3.70 -3.25 -12.33
N LEU A 98 -3.59 -3.01 -11.04
CA LEU A 98 -2.32 -2.71 -10.36
C LEU A 98 -1.59 -3.96 -9.88
N GLY A 99 -2.19 -5.15 -10.04
CA GLY A 99 -1.56 -6.42 -9.73
C GLY A 99 -2.14 -7.19 -8.55
N ALA A 100 -3.28 -6.78 -7.98
CA ALA A 100 -3.96 -7.57 -6.95
C ALA A 100 -4.35 -8.95 -7.49
N ALA A 101 -3.97 -10.01 -6.77
CA ALA A 101 -4.28 -11.39 -7.13
C ALA A 101 -5.73 -11.78 -6.77
N ALA A 102 -6.29 -11.14 -5.75
CA ALA A 102 -7.71 -11.23 -5.39
C ALA A 102 -8.17 -9.94 -4.71
N GLY A 103 -9.47 -9.67 -4.81
CA GLY A 103 -10.11 -8.52 -4.20
C GLY A 103 -11.44 -8.90 -3.55
N PHE A 104 -11.67 -8.40 -2.34
CA PHE A 104 -12.85 -8.71 -1.54
C PHE A 104 -13.65 -7.45 -1.24
N ASN A 105 -14.94 -7.46 -1.56
CA ASN A 105 -15.81 -6.35 -1.24
C ASN A 105 -16.33 -6.50 0.19
N TYR A 106 -15.69 -5.82 1.14
CA TYR A 106 -16.01 -5.96 2.57
C TYR A 106 -17.43 -5.53 2.96
N LYS A 107 -18.21 -4.96 2.03
CA LYS A 107 -19.63 -4.63 2.23
C LYS A 107 -20.57 -5.75 1.80
N GLU A 108 -20.08 -6.70 1.00
CA GLU A 108 -20.87 -7.76 0.36
C GLU A 108 -20.48 -9.15 0.88
N GLU A 109 -19.23 -9.32 1.35
CA GLU A 109 -18.72 -10.59 1.88
C GLU A 109 -17.80 -10.38 3.10
N ASP A 110 -17.62 -11.44 3.90
CA ASP A 110 -16.59 -11.49 4.93
C ASP A 110 -15.23 -11.74 4.28
N PHE A 111 -14.41 -10.68 4.23
CA PHE A 111 -13.08 -10.76 3.63
C PHE A 111 -12.14 -11.70 4.39
N SER A 112 -12.36 -11.96 5.69
CA SER A 112 -11.54 -12.85 6.50
C SER A 112 -11.72 -14.29 6.03
N GLU A 113 -12.97 -14.73 5.90
CA GLU A 113 -13.30 -16.05 5.36
C GLU A 113 -12.83 -16.20 3.91
N ALA A 114 -13.07 -15.18 3.08
CA ALA A 114 -12.66 -15.19 1.68
C ALA A 114 -11.12 -15.26 1.53
N THR A 115 -10.38 -14.53 2.37
CA THR A 115 -8.90 -14.56 2.37
C THR A 115 -8.36 -15.92 2.83
N LEU A 116 -8.94 -16.50 3.88
CA LEU A 116 -8.57 -17.85 4.34
C LEU A 116 -8.81 -18.91 3.26
N LYS A 117 -9.94 -18.81 2.56
CA LYS A 117 -10.26 -19.70 1.44
C LYS A 117 -9.26 -19.55 0.30
N PHE A 118 -8.89 -18.32 -0.06
CA PHE A 118 -7.91 -18.05 -1.11
C PHE A 118 -6.53 -18.62 -0.77
N THR A 119 -6.07 -18.38 0.46
CA THR A 119 -4.76 -18.84 0.97
C THR A 119 -4.71 -20.33 1.30
N LYS A 120 -5.83 -21.06 1.16
CA LYS A 120 -5.98 -22.47 1.56
C LYS A 120 -5.60 -22.69 3.03
N GLY A 121 -5.91 -21.72 3.89
CA GLY A 121 -5.62 -21.78 5.33
C GLY A 121 -4.15 -21.56 5.71
N LYS A 122 -3.27 -21.13 4.79
CA LYS A 122 -1.89 -20.74 5.15
C LYS A 122 -1.92 -19.42 5.93
N GLN A 123 -1.41 -19.44 7.16
CA GLN A 123 -1.50 -18.34 8.13
C GLN A 123 -0.46 -17.21 7.97
N GLN A 124 0.44 -17.27 6.99
CA GLN A 124 1.32 -16.13 6.68
C GLN A 124 0.54 -15.09 5.89
N LEU A 125 -0.32 -14.37 6.60
CA LEU A 125 -1.07 -13.23 6.10
C LEU A 125 -0.61 -11.99 6.86
N MET A 126 0.23 -11.19 6.22
CA MET A 126 0.54 -9.88 6.75
C MET A 126 -0.66 -8.96 6.49
N GLN A 127 -1.32 -8.49 7.56
CA GLN A 127 -2.38 -7.49 7.46
C GLN A 127 -1.81 -6.09 7.67
N LEU A 128 -1.98 -5.22 6.68
CA LEU A 128 -1.70 -3.79 6.82
C LEU A 128 -2.90 -3.10 7.47
N SER A 129 -3.06 -3.29 8.78
CA SER A 129 -3.98 -2.53 9.63
C SER A 129 -3.20 -1.94 10.81
N ARG A 130 -3.67 -0.82 11.37
CA ARG A 130 -3.04 -0.15 12.52
C ARG A 130 -3.03 -1.10 13.72
N ASN A 131 -1.97 -1.87 13.88
CA ASN A 131 -1.60 -2.48 15.16
C ASN A 131 -0.52 -1.59 15.78
N PHE A 132 -0.94 -0.48 16.39
CA PHE A 132 -0.19 0.03 17.53
C PHE A 132 -0.41 -1.01 18.62
N ARG A 133 0.59 -1.88 18.84
CA ARG A 133 0.77 -2.46 20.16
C ARG A 133 1.25 -1.30 21.01
N ASP A 134 0.42 -0.92 21.98
CA ASP A 134 0.84 -0.05 23.06
C ASP A 134 1.85 -0.86 23.89
N ASP A 135 3.13 -0.51 23.73
CA ASP A 135 4.22 -0.82 24.65
C ASP A 135 4.42 0.39 25.57
#